data_AF-A0A1G6R1H4-F1
#
_entry.id   AF-A0A1G6R1H4-F1
#
_cell.length_a   1.000
_cell.length_b   1.000
_cell.length_c   1.000
_cell.angle_alpha   90.00
_cell.angle_beta   90.00
_cell.angle_gamma   90.00
#
_symmetry.space_group_name_H-M   'P 1'
#
loop_
_entity.id
_entity.type
_entity.pdbx_description
1 polymer ?
#
loop_
_entity_poly.entity_id
_entity_poly.type
_entity_poly.pdbx_seq_one_letter_code
_entity_poly.pdbx_strand_id
1 'polypeptide(L)'
;MRIKIILESPKSIVLQVGFNSIIQWFIYSNIKDSWLHDIGFKYEKRQFKLFCFSSFLEKAQFINEKKLFIFPKIVSFIFSSPVNWIIENLASKSFTTKKISIWQNELYLSEVSVLKPPQITQNEIKIRAITPIEVHSTFHI
;
A
#
# COMPACT_ATOMS: atom_id res chain seq x y z
N MET A 1 3.29 13.69 0.07
CA MET A 1 2.52 13.49 -1.19
C MET A 1 1.75 12.17 -1.11
N ARG A 2 0.73 11.98 -1.96
CA ARG A 2 -0.03 10.72 -2.06
C ARG A 2 -0.14 10.30 -3.52
N ILE A 3 -0.04 9.01 -3.79
CA ILE A 3 -0.30 8.44 -5.11
C ILE A 3 -1.35 7.34 -5.01
N LYS A 4 -2.15 7.19 -6.06
CA LYS A 4 -3.01 6.05 -6.29
C LYS A 4 -2.35 5.15 -7.33
N ILE A 5 -2.25 3.87 -7.02
CA ILE A 5 -1.68 2.86 -7.90
C ILE A 5 -2.82 1.94 -8.33
N ILE A 6 -2.96 1.73 -9.64
CA ILE A 6 -3.98 0.87 -10.24
C ILE A 6 -3.29 -0.36 -10.84
N LEU A 7 -3.75 -1.54 -10.42
CA LEU A 7 -3.32 -2.84 -10.91
C LEU A 7 -4.46 -3.51 -11.66
N GLU A 8 -4.13 -4.13 -12.78
CA GLU A 8 -5.07 -4.86 -13.62
C GLU A 8 -4.67 -6.33 -13.75
N SER A 9 -5.66 -7.22 -13.80
CA SER A 9 -5.49 -8.64 -14.03
C SER A 9 -6.38 -9.12 -15.19
N PRO A 10 -5.96 -10.11 -16.00
CA PRO A 10 -6.80 -10.66 -17.06
C PRO A 10 -8.13 -11.28 -16.55
N LYS A 11 -8.13 -11.73 -15.30
CA LYS A 11 -9.25 -12.40 -14.62
C LYS A 11 -9.49 -11.78 -13.24
N SER A 12 -10.60 -12.16 -12.60
CA SER A 12 -10.87 -11.71 -11.23
C SER A 12 -9.75 -12.12 -10.29
N ILE A 13 -9.43 -11.25 -9.34
CA ILE A 13 -8.27 -11.41 -8.47
C ILE A 13 -8.72 -12.14 -7.21
N VAL A 14 -8.14 -13.31 -6.95
CA VAL A 14 -8.52 -14.18 -5.82
C VAL A 14 -7.40 -14.18 -4.79
N LEU A 15 -7.69 -13.70 -3.58
CA LEU A 15 -6.71 -13.55 -2.52
C LEU A 15 -7.21 -14.15 -1.20
N GLN A 16 -6.30 -14.62 -0.37
CA GLN A 16 -6.63 -15.12 0.97
C GLN A 16 -6.72 -13.98 1.99
N VAL A 17 -7.31 -14.26 3.15
CA VAL A 17 -7.19 -13.37 4.32
C VAL A 17 -5.72 -13.07 4.60
N GLY A 18 -5.40 -11.82 4.96
CA GLY A 18 -4.02 -11.38 5.19
C GLY A 18 -3.30 -10.86 3.95
N PHE A 19 -3.99 -10.69 2.82
CA PHE A 19 -3.39 -10.23 1.56
C PHE A 19 -2.73 -8.84 1.60
N ASN A 20 -2.90 -8.05 2.67
CA ASN A 20 -2.19 -6.78 2.81
C ASN A 20 -0.65 -6.95 2.79
N SER A 21 -0.14 -8.12 3.20
CA SER A 21 1.29 -8.48 3.09
C SER A 21 1.79 -8.46 1.64
N ILE A 22 0.91 -8.72 0.68
CA ILE A 22 1.22 -8.69 -0.74
C ILE A 22 1.41 -7.25 -1.21
N ILE A 23 0.53 -6.33 -0.82
CA ILE A 23 0.66 -4.90 -1.13
C ILE A 23 1.96 -4.38 -0.53
N GLN A 24 2.27 -4.78 0.71
CA GLN A 24 3.53 -4.46 1.37
C GLN A 24 4.74 -5.00 0.61
N TRP A 25 4.73 -6.27 0.20
CA TRP A 25 5.80 -6.87 -0.59
C TRP A 25 6.00 -6.14 -1.92
N PHE A 26 4.91 -5.78 -2.61
CA PHE A 26 4.96 -4.99 -3.84
C PHE A 26 5.65 -3.64 -3.61
N ILE A 27 5.27 -2.92 -2.54
CA ILE A 27 5.88 -1.63 -2.17
C ILE A 27 7.39 -1.82 -1.95
N TYR A 28 7.80 -2.76 -1.11
CA TYR A 28 9.22 -2.95 -0.80
C TYR A 28 10.05 -3.43 -1.99
N SER A 29 9.49 -4.26 -2.86
CA SER A 29 10.19 -4.75 -4.07
C SER A 29 10.44 -3.62 -5.09
N ASN A 30 9.59 -2.59 -5.07
CA ASN A 30 9.68 -1.43 -5.96
C ASN A 30 10.42 -0.23 -5.34
N ILE A 31 10.72 -0.22 -4.04
CA ILE A 31 11.59 0.80 -3.44
C ILE A 31 13.04 0.32 -3.52
N LYS A 32 13.89 0.99 -4.32
CA LYS A 32 15.34 0.73 -4.41
C LYS A 32 16.09 1.37 -3.25
N ASP A 33 15.74 0.98 -2.03
CA ASP A 33 16.48 1.44 -0.86
C ASP A 33 16.46 0.37 0.24
N SER A 34 17.52 -0.45 0.28
CA SER A 34 17.71 -1.41 1.36
C SER A 34 17.84 -0.71 2.70
N TRP A 35 18.37 0.51 2.76
CA TRP A 35 18.40 1.29 4.00
C TRP A 35 16.98 1.58 4.49
N LEU A 36 16.03 1.91 3.61
CA LEU A 36 14.64 2.12 4.03
C LEU A 36 14.05 0.82 4.60
N HIS A 37 14.29 -0.32 3.96
CA HIS A 37 13.81 -1.62 4.42
C HIS A 37 14.45 -2.05 5.76
N ASP A 38 15.77 -1.94 5.88
CA ASP A 38 16.55 -2.51 6.98
C ASP A 38 16.66 -1.56 8.18
N ILE A 39 16.62 -0.24 7.94
CA ILE A 39 16.90 0.77 8.95
C ILE A 39 15.75 1.79 8.99
N GLY A 40 15.59 2.57 7.93
CA GLY A 40 14.68 3.72 7.89
C GLY A 40 15.12 4.86 8.82
N PHE A 41 14.18 5.74 9.10
CA PHE A 41 14.41 6.97 9.87
C PHE A 41 14.46 6.65 11.37
N LYS A 42 15.61 6.86 11.99
CA LYS A 42 15.77 6.66 13.43
C LYS A 42 15.32 7.92 14.19
N TYR A 43 14.54 7.72 15.24
CA TYR A 43 14.29 8.73 16.26
C TYR A 43 14.28 8.04 17.62
N GLU A 44 15.21 8.47 18.48
CA GLU A 44 15.53 7.80 19.74
C GLU A 44 15.78 6.29 19.55
N LYS A 45 14.96 5.44 20.20
CA LYS A 45 15.05 3.99 20.15
C LYS A 45 14.18 3.35 19.06
N ARG A 46 13.49 4.16 18.24
CA ARG A 46 12.52 3.68 17.25
C ARG A 46 13.02 3.90 15.82
N GLN A 47 12.61 3.00 14.94
CA GLN A 47 12.84 3.06 13.50
C GLN A 47 11.51 3.30 12.80
N PHE A 48 11.46 4.32 11.93
CA PHE A 48 10.27 4.71 11.19
C PHE A 48 10.51 4.56 9.71
N LYS A 49 9.56 3.98 8.98
CA LYS A 49 9.63 3.89 7.51
C LYS A 49 9.09 5.13 6.81
N LEU A 50 8.37 5.98 7.55
CA LEU A 50 7.75 7.23 7.06
C LEU A 50 6.92 7.02 5.79
N PHE A 51 6.11 5.96 5.73
CA PHE A 51 5.06 5.83 4.73
C PHE A 51 3.87 5.04 5.31
N CYS A 52 2.72 5.18 4.69
CA CYS A 52 1.55 4.33 4.92
C CYS A 52 0.87 3.98 3.59
N PHE A 53 0.09 2.91 3.59
CA PHE A 53 -0.65 2.47 2.41
C PHE A 53 -2.03 1.93 2.81
N SER A 54 -2.97 1.98 1.87
CA SER A 54 -4.30 1.39 2.06
C SER A 54 -4.32 -0.09 1.68
N SER A 55 -5.37 -0.80 2.09
CA SER A 55 -5.76 -2.04 1.39
C SER A 55 -6.29 -1.70 -0.01
N PHE A 56 -6.74 -2.72 -0.76
CA PHE A 56 -7.46 -2.46 -2.01
C PHE A 56 -8.74 -1.67 -1.74
N LEU A 57 -8.98 -0.65 -2.56
CA LEU A 57 -10.13 0.26 -2.41
C LEU A 57 -11.44 -0.36 -2.92
N GLU A 58 -11.32 -1.30 -3.84
CA GLU A 58 -12.44 -1.98 -4.47
C GLU A 58 -13.03 -3.02 -3.51
N LYS A 59 -14.36 -3.17 -3.58
CA LYS A 59 -15.06 -4.17 -2.78
C LYS A 59 -14.74 -5.55 -3.32
N ALA A 60 -14.38 -6.47 -2.43
CA ALA A 60 -14.31 -7.89 -2.73
C ALA A 60 -15.56 -8.62 -2.26
N GLN A 61 -15.93 -9.67 -2.99
CA GLN A 61 -16.82 -10.70 -2.46
C GLN A 61 -16.00 -11.61 -1.53
N PHE A 62 -16.50 -11.85 -0.32
CA PHE A 62 -15.86 -12.77 0.62
C PHE A 62 -16.53 -14.15 0.58
N ILE A 63 -15.75 -15.19 0.30
CA ILE A 63 -16.17 -16.59 0.38
C ILE A 63 -15.70 -17.15 1.71
N ASN A 64 -16.62 -17.26 2.67
CA ASN A 64 -16.31 -17.62 4.05
C ASN A 64 -15.71 -19.02 4.20
N GLU A 65 -16.24 -20.01 3.47
CA GLU A 65 -15.79 -21.42 3.52
C GLU A 65 -14.30 -21.58 3.18
N LYS A 66 -13.83 -20.80 2.20
CA LYS A 66 -12.45 -20.87 1.70
C LYS A 66 -11.56 -19.74 2.24
N LYS A 67 -12.13 -18.81 3.01
CA LYS A 67 -11.48 -17.58 3.49
C LYS A 67 -10.82 -16.80 2.34
N LEU A 68 -11.55 -16.64 1.24
CA LEU A 68 -11.08 -15.96 0.03
C LEU A 68 -11.83 -14.65 -0.21
N PHE A 69 -11.10 -13.65 -0.69
CA PHE A 69 -11.62 -12.44 -1.28
C PHE A 69 -11.51 -12.55 -2.80
N ILE A 70 -12.63 -12.31 -3.50
CA ILE A 70 -12.67 -12.17 -4.96
C ILE A 70 -12.85 -10.69 -5.26
N PHE A 71 -11.78 -10.06 -5.71
CA PHE A 71 -11.77 -8.70 -6.20
C PHE A 71 -12.09 -8.65 -7.71
N PRO A 72 -12.57 -7.50 -8.20
CA PRO A 72 -12.66 -7.26 -9.65
C PRO A 72 -11.29 -7.36 -10.34
N LYS A 73 -11.30 -7.36 -11.67
CA LYS A 73 -10.07 -7.42 -12.49
C LYS A 73 -9.15 -6.22 -12.29
N ILE A 74 -9.69 -5.09 -11.88
CA ILE A 74 -8.96 -3.85 -11.63
C ILE A 74 -9.06 -3.55 -10.14
N VAL A 75 -7.92 -3.40 -9.48
CA VAL A 75 -7.82 -2.99 -8.09
C VAL A 75 -6.88 -1.81 -7.95
N SER A 76 -7.06 -1.04 -6.90
CA SER A 76 -6.23 0.12 -6.61
C SER A 76 -5.98 0.27 -5.13
N PHE A 77 -4.84 0.88 -4.80
CA PHE A 77 -4.49 1.24 -3.43
C PHE A 77 -3.81 2.60 -3.40
N ILE A 78 -3.85 3.24 -2.24
CA ILE A 78 -3.22 4.54 -1.99
C ILE A 78 -1.91 4.29 -1.26
N PHE A 79 -0.85 4.96 -1.73
CA PHE A 79 0.42 5.07 -1.03
C PHE A 79 0.67 6.52 -0.64
N SER A 80 1.15 6.75 0.58
CA SER A 80 1.38 8.08 1.13
C SER A 80 2.70 8.12 1.90
N SER A 81 3.46 9.18 1.70
CA SER A 81 4.65 9.48 2.49
C SER A 81 4.83 11.00 2.63
N PRO A 82 5.30 11.49 3.79
CA PRO A 82 5.81 12.85 3.92
C PRO A 82 7.16 13.06 3.20
N VAL A 83 7.84 11.99 2.78
CA VAL A 83 9.15 12.03 2.14
C VAL A 83 8.99 11.80 0.62
N ASN A 84 9.19 12.84 -0.17
CA ASN A 84 8.89 12.81 -1.61
C ASN A 84 9.68 11.74 -2.39
N TRP A 85 10.97 11.59 -2.10
CA TRP A 85 11.82 10.63 -2.82
C TRP A 85 11.34 9.17 -2.67
N ILE A 86 10.70 8.81 -1.55
CA ILE A 86 10.14 7.46 -1.35
C ILE A 86 9.04 7.20 -2.39
N ILE A 87 8.20 8.20 -2.63
CA ILE A 87 7.09 8.11 -3.59
C ILE A 87 7.62 8.10 -5.01
N GLU A 88 8.61 8.94 -5.32
CA GLU A 88 9.25 8.99 -6.63
C GLU A 88 9.94 7.67 -6.99
N ASN A 89 10.65 7.05 -6.03
CA ASN A 89 11.24 5.73 -6.20
C ASN A 89 10.19 4.64 -6.45
N LEU A 90 9.12 4.64 -5.65
CA LEU A 90 8.03 3.68 -5.83
C LEU A 90 7.37 3.85 -7.21
N ALA A 91 7.01 5.09 -7.59
CA ALA A 91 6.34 5.38 -8.84
C ALA A 91 7.21 5.00 -10.06
N SER A 92 8.44 5.50 -10.12
CA SER A 92 9.36 5.27 -11.24
C SER A 92 9.64 3.79 -11.49
N LYS A 93 9.83 3.00 -10.42
CA LYS A 93 10.12 1.58 -10.57
C LYS A 93 8.89 0.73 -10.82
N SER A 94 7.73 1.13 -10.28
CA SER A 94 6.47 0.44 -10.58
C SER A 94 6.22 0.42 -12.10
N PHE A 95 6.53 1.50 -12.83
CA PHE A 95 6.42 1.54 -14.30
C PHE A 95 7.35 0.55 -15.03
N THR A 96 8.46 0.14 -14.42
CA THR A 96 9.39 -0.85 -15.00
C THR A 96 9.00 -2.29 -14.70
N THR A 97 8.16 -2.52 -13.68
CA THR A 97 7.73 -3.85 -13.25
C THR A 97 6.61 -4.35 -14.16
N LYS A 98 6.96 -5.20 -15.12
CA LYS A 98 6.03 -5.69 -16.16
C LYS A 98 4.94 -6.63 -15.64
N LYS A 99 5.20 -7.37 -14.55
CA LYS A 99 4.28 -8.39 -14.05
C LYS A 99 4.51 -8.62 -12.56
N ILE A 100 3.42 -8.67 -11.82
CA ILE A 100 3.38 -8.93 -10.38
C ILE A 100 2.62 -10.25 -10.21
N SER A 101 3.36 -11.33 -9.94
CA SER A 101 2.78 -12.66 -9.71
C SER A 101 2.44 -12.83 -8.24
N ILE A 102 1.16 -13.03 -7.93
CA ILE A 102 0.66 -13.14 -6.55
C ILE A 102 -0.26 -14.35 -6.47
N TRP A 103 0.20 -15.39 -5.78
CA TRP A 103 -0.49 -16.68 -5.72
C TRP A 103 -0.86 -17.17 -7.14
N GLN A 104 -2.14 -17.33 -7.46
CA GLN A 104 -2.62 -17.72 -8.80
C GLN A 104 -3.00 -16.53 -9.71
N ASN A 105 -2.68 -15.31 -9.29
CA ASN A 105 -3.03 -14.07 -9.97
C ASN A 105 -1.81 -13.46 -10.67
N GLU A 106 -2.08 -12.86 -11.81
CA GLU A 106 -1.11 -12.07 -12.56
C GLU A 106 -1.63 -10.65 -12.63
N LEU A 107 -0.86 -9.72 -12.07
CA LEU A 107 -1.22 -8.32 -11.97
C LEU A 107 -0.23 -7.48 -12.75
N TYR A 108 -0.74 -6.44 -13.39
CA TYR A 108 0.01 -5.52 -14.23
C TYR A 108 -0.24 -4.12 -13.71
N LEU A 109 0.81 -3.30 -13.61
CA LEU A 109 0.61 -1.89 -13.33
C LEU A 109 -0.10 -1.25 -14.52
N SER A 110 -1.27 -0.68 -14.27
CA SER A 110 -2.07 0.02 -15.28
C SER A 110 -1.85 1.53 -15.18
N GLU A 111 -1.89 2.10 -13.97
CA GLU A 111 -1.78 3.55 -13.77
C GLU A 111 -1.11 3.90 -12.43
N VAL A 112 -0.38 5.02 -12.40
CA VAL A 112 0.00 5.72 -11.17
C VAL A 112 -0.42 7.18 -11.29
N SER A 113 -1.29 7.63 -10.39
CA SER A 113 -1.78 9.02 -10.37
C SER A 113 -1.46 9.72 -9.05
N VAL A 114 -1.01 10.97 -9.13
CA VAL A 114 -0.76 11.81 -7.95
C VAL A 114 -2.09 12.35 -7.43
N LEU A 115 -2.35 12.14 -6.14
CA LEU A 115 -3.52 12.69 -5.47
C LEU A 115 -3.18 14.06 -4.91
N LYS A 116 -3.99 15.07 -5.26
CA LYS A 116 -3.86 16.42 -4.71
C LYS A 116 -4.00 16.38 -3.18
N PRO A 117 -3.09 17.02 -2.43
CA PRO A 117 -3.23 17.12 -0.99
C PRO A 117 -4.50 17.93 -0.66
N PRO A 118 -5.26 17.55 0.38
CA PRO A 118 -6.36 18.38 0.84
C PRO A 118 -5.82 19.72 1.35
N GLN A 119 -6.53 20.81 1.07
CA GLN A 119 -6.24 22.10 1.71
C GLN A 119 -6.77 22.05 3.14
N ILE A 120 -5.86 22.16 4.11
CA ILE A 120 -6.20 22.23 5.53
C ILE A 120 -6.09 23.69 5.93
N THR A 121 -7.24 24.37 6.06
CA THR A 121 -7.33 25.80 6.41
C THR A 121 -7.86 26.02 7.83
N GLN A 122 -8.34 24.97 8.48
CA GLN A 122 -8.93 25.01 9.82
C GLN A 122 -8.02 24.29 10.82
N ASN A 123 -8.12 24.69 12.09
CA ASN A 123 -7.38 24.05 13.19
C ASN A 123 -7.97 22.70 13.61
N GLU A 124 -9.18 22.38 13.14
CA GLU A 124 -9.86 21.11 13.37
C GLU A 124 -10.25 20.50 12.03
N ILE A 125 -10.05 19.19 11.89
CA ILE A 125 -10.44 18.43 10.70
C ILE A 125 -11.08 17.10 11.09
N LYS A 126 -12.09 16.70 10.31
CA LYS A 126 -12.68 15.36 10.42
C LYS A 126 -11.92 14.38 9.53
N ILE A 127 -11.35 13.34 10.15
CA ILE A 127 -10.60 12.31 9.43
C ILE A 127 -11.40 11.01 9.44
N ARG A 128 -11.50 10.36 8.28
CA ARG A 128 -11.97 8.97 8.16
C ARG A 128 -10.78 8.09 7.81
N ALA A 129 -10.47 7.14 8.67
CA ALA A 129 -9.41 6.17 8.41
C ALA A 129 -9.83 5.24 7.25
N ILE A 130 -8.96 5.10 6.25
CA ILE A 130 -9.16 4.18 5.10
C ILE A 130 -8.68 2.75 5.40
N THR A 131 -7.83 2.63 6.42
CA THR A 131 -7.38 1.38 7.04
C THR A 131 -7.48 1.53 8.56
N PRO A 132 -7.63 0.43 9.32
CA PRO A 132 -7.63 0.49 10.78
C PRO A 132 -6.38 1.20 11.32
N ILE A 133 -6.55 2.00 12.38
CA ILE A 133 -5.44 2.60 13.12
C ILE A 133 -5.01 1.60 14.19
N GLU A 134 -3.78 1.16 14.12
CA GLU A 134 -3.19 0.26 15.11
C GLU A 134 -2.30 1.05 16.08
N VAL A 135 -2.50 0.82 17.38
CA VAL A 135 -1.66 1.38 18.45
C VAL A 135 -1.30 0.24 19.38
N HIS A 136 0.00 0.00 19.57
CA HIS A 136 0.52 -0.99 20.50
C HIS A 136 1.52 -0.35 21.45
N SER A 137 1.53 -0.84 22.69
CA SER A 137 2.52 -0.49 23.71
C SER A 137 3.30 -1.75 24.05
N THR A 138 4.63 -1.68 23.97
CA THR A 138 5.49 -2.77 24.44
C THR A 138 5.68 -2.57 25.94
N PHE A 139 5.15 -3.49 26.75
CA PHE A 139 5.49 -3.54 28.16
C PHE A 139 6.92 -4.04 28.31
N HIS A 140 7.77 -3.25 28.96
CA HIS A 140 9.09 -3.68 29.40
C HIS A 140 8.96 -4.08 30.87
N ILE A 141 9.21 -5.37 31.16
CA ILE A 141 9.36 -5.92 32.53
C ILE A 141 10.84 -5.87 32.88
#